data_AF-A0A9D3UWH0-F1
#
_entry.id   AF-A0A9D3UWH0-F1
#
_cell.length_a   1.000
_cell.length_b   1.000
_cell.length_c   1.000
_cell.angle_alpha   90.00
_cell.angle_beta   90.00
_cell.angle_gamma   90.00
#
_symmetry.space_group_name_H-M   'P 1'
#
loop_
_entity.id
_entity.type
_entity.pdbx_description
1 polymer ?
#
loop_
_entity_poly.entity_id
_entity_poly.type
_entity_poly.pdbx_seq_one_letter_code
_entity_poly.pdbx_strand_id
1 'polypeptide(L)'
;MIEAPKLNVLLLRRNKLRGNIPNSILNASMLKLLDWGENFFSGPIPETFGNLRHLEWLRITNSYLTIGSTINHEWTFLSSLTNCKNLTRIDISENPLNGTLPTNIGNLSASLIYFYAIDCQLKGNIPMEIGNLSSLLLLQLDHNKLSGFIPASIGGMRNLQGLDLSSNKLEGPILESLCGLERLYGMSLGLNKLHGSIPSCLGNITSLRYLYLNSNKLSSAIPSTLCKLKDILEVDLSSNYLNNSHALNVGDLRSLLKLNLSRNLFIGDILSTFGGLQTLVLLDLSNNILHGHIPESFGGLISLTFLDLCNNNLFGVIPKSLEKLLYLKYFNMSFNKLEGEIPTKGCFSNFLSTSFMKNYALCGPPRLLVPPCKNDIRKNSKMVVLHGISYGLPIICIVMVLLVLVIMCRRYQIRSTTLPITDDSLCLGTWRRISHAELLRATSGFEEHNMLGSGSFGYVYKGRLSDGMEVAIKVFNLQIEGAFRSFDIECEAMCNIVHRNLVKVITCCSNVDFKALVLDFMSNGNLEKWLHSNSC
;
A
#
# COMPACT_ATOMS: atom_id res chain seq x y z
N MET A 1 -26.29 -45.45 7.62
CA MET A 1 -27.57 -44.95 7.05
C MET A 1 -28.29 -44.15 8.13
N ILE A 2 -28.86 -43.01 7.78
CA ILE A 2 -29.69 -42.22 8.72
C ILE A 2 -31.14 -42.66 8.50
N GLU A 3 -31.79 -43.18 9.53
CA GLU A 3 -33.21 -43.60 9.51
C GLU A 3 -33.98 -42.83 10.58
N ALA A 4 -34.02 -41.50 10.42
CA ALA A 4 -34.62 -40.59 11.39
C ALA A 4 -35.48 -39.52 10.70
N PRO A 5 -36.66 -39.86 10.16
CA PRO A 5 -37.49 -38.94 9.37
C PRO A 5 -38.01 -37.74 10.16
N LYS A 6 -38.11 -37.86 11.49
CA LYS A 6 -38.52 -36.77 12.39
C LYS A 6 -37.36 -35.92 12.91
N LEU A 7 -36.13 -36.18 12.47
CA LEU A 7 -34.96 -35.42 12.90
C LEU A 7 -35.06 -33.99 12.38
N ASN A 8 -35.07 -33.02 13.30
CA ASN A 8 -35.15 -31.59 12.96
C ASN A 8 -33.77 -30.93 12.95
N VAL A 9 -32.85 -31.40 13.78
CA VAL A 9 -31.54 -30.77 13.99
C VAL A 9 -30.47 -31.85 14.00
N LEU A 10 -29.43 -31.66 13.19
CA LEU A 10 -28.25 -32.52 13.16
C LEU A 10 -26.99 -31.66 13.27
N LEU A 11 -26.30 -31.79 14.41
CA LEU A 11 -25.06 -31.08 14.71
C LEU A 11 -23.92 -32.10 14.86
N LEU A 12 -23.02 -32.16 13.88
CA LEU A 12 -21.83 -33.02 13.91
C LEU A 12 -20.53 -32.24 13.93
N ARG A 13 -20.59 -30.94 14.22
CA ARG A 13 -19.44 -30.03 14.14
C ARG A 13 -18.28 -30.47 15.07
N ARG A 14 -17.03 -30.17 14.68
CA ARG A 14 -15.82 -30.37 15.50
C ARG A 14 -15.54 -31.84 15.84
N ASN A 15 -15.69 -32.70 14.84
CA ASN A 15 -15.42 -34.13 14.97
C ASN A 15 -14.30 -34.57 14.03
N LYS A 16 -14.05 -35.88 13.97
CA LYS A 16 -13.08 -36.50 13.05
C LYS A 16 -13.76 -37.31 11.95
N LEU A 17 -15.00 -36.96 11.59
CA LEU A 17 -15.77 -37.68 10.57
C LEU A 17 -15.11 -37.53 9.20
N ARG A 18 -15.12 -38.61 8.42
CA ARG A 18 -14.38 -38.75 7.15
C ARG A 18 -15.26 -39.34 6.07
N GLY A 19 -14.80 -39.21 4.82
CA GLY A 19 -15.45 -39.77 3.65
C GLY A 19 -16.49 -38.81 3.07
N ASN A 20 -17.33 -39.34 2.19
CA ASN A 20 -18.32 -38.53 1.50
C ASN A 20 -19.54 -38.25 2.38
N ILE A 21 -20.19 -37.14 2.10
CA ILE A 21 -21.53 -36.87 2.62
C ILE A 21 -22.49 -37.97 2.13
N PRO A 22 -23.20 -38.67 3.04
CA PRO A 22 -24.09 -39.76 2.64
C PRO A 22 -25.43 -39.23 2.12
N ASN A 23 -25.88 -39.72 0.96
CA ASN A 23 -27.21 -39.46 0.43
C ASN A 23 -28.36 -39.92 1.36
N SER A 24 -28.09 -40.82 2.33
CA SER A 24 -29.12 -41.23 3.29
C SER A 24 -29.60 -40.11 4.20
N ILE A 25 -28.94 -38.94 4.24
CA ILE A 25 -29.43 -37.76 4.98
C ILE A 25 -30.81 -37.31 4.49
N LEU A 26 -31.17 -37.62 3.24
CA LEU A 26 -32.49 -37.33 2.67
C LEU A 26 -33.63 -38.03 3.41
N ASN A 27 -33.34 -39.12 4.11
CA ASN A 27 -34.33 -39.82 4.92
C ASN A 27 -34.77 -38.98 6.13
N ALA A 28 -34.01 -37.97 6.54
CA ALA A 28 -34.39 -36.98 7.55
C ALA A 28 -35.18 -35.83 6.92
N SER A 29 -36.38 -36.11 6.40
CA SER A 29 -37.17 -35.14 5.61
C SER A 29 -37.59 -33.89 6.40
N MET A 30 -37.70 -33.98 7.73
CA MET A 30 -38.06 -32.85 8.61
C MET A 30 -36.86 -31.98 9.04
N LEU A 31 -35.68 -32.21 8.46
CA LEU A 31 -34.46 -31.53 8.88
C LEU A 31 -34.52 -30.03 8.57
N LYS A 32 -34.29 -29.23 9.61
CA LYS A 32 -34.24 -27.76 9.58
C LYS A 32 -32.83 -27.22 9.70
N LEU A 33 -32.01 -27.84 10.55
CA LEU A 33 -30.65 -27.41 10.80
C LEU A 33 -29.69 -28.55 10.55
N LEU A 34 -28.78 -28.34 9.61
CA LEU A 34 -27.67 -29.23 9.32
C LEU A 34 -26.34 -28.53 9.52
N ASP A 35 -25.54 -28.95 10.51
CA ASP A 35 -24.18 -28.48 10.74
C ASP A 35 -23.18 -29.63 10.75
N TRP A 36 -22.32 -29.68 9.75
CA TRP A 36 -21.24 -30.66 9.60
C TRP A 36 -19.84 -30.04 9.62
N GLY A 37 -19.72 -28.78 10.05
CA GLY A 37 -18.46 -28.06 9.96
C GLY A 37 -17.32 -28.65 10.80
N GLU A 38 -16.08 -28.25 10.54
CA GLU A 38 -14.88 -28.71 11.27
C GLU A 38 -14.81 -30.25 11.35
N ASN A 39 -14.76 -30.88 10.18
CA ASN A 39 -14.61 -32.33 10.00
C ASN A 39 -13.67 -32.62 8.82
N PHE A 40 -13.46 -33.89 8.51
CA PHE A 40 -12.63 -34.34 7.38
C PHE A 40 -13.49 -34.93 6.25
N PHE A 41 -14.71 -34.40 6.06
CA PHE A 41 -15.56 -34.81 4.94
C PHE A 41 -14.88 -34.43 3.60
N SER A 42 -15.03 -35.30 2.61
CA SER A 42 -14.41 -35.16 1.29
C SER A 42 -15.42 -35.43 0.17
N GLY A 43 -15.02 -35.16 -1.07
CA GLY A 43 -15.86 -35.42 -2.22
C GLY A 43 -16.96 -34.37 -2.40
N PRO A 44 -17.93 -34.61 -3.28
CA PRO A 44 -18.83 -33.57 -3.73
C PRO A 44 -19.94 -33.23 -2.72
N ILE A 45 -20.31 -31.96 -2.65
CA ILE A 45 -21.56 -31.54 -1.98
C ILE A 45 -22.75 -32.13 -2.77
N PRO A 46 -23.64 -32.92 -2.16
CA PRO A 46 -24.76 -33.51 -2.87
C PRO A 46 -25.80 -32.47 -3.32
N GLU A 47 -26.13 -32.48 -4.61
CA GLU A 47 -27.25 -31.71 -5.16
C GLU A 47 -28.61 -32.19 -4.62
N THR A 48 -28.64 -33.36 -3.99
CA THR A 48 -29.86 -33.89 -3.38
C THR A 48 -30.31 -33.09 -2.16
N PHE A 49 -29.49 -32.19 -1.60
CA PHE A 49 -29.91 -31.29 -0.51
C PHE A 49 -31.11 -30.43 -0.85
N GLY A 50 -31.34 -30.12 -2.13
CA GLY A 50 -32.56 -29.44 -2.57
C GLY A 50 -33.86 -30.18 -2.18
N ASN A 51 -33.81 -31.47 -1.85
CA ASN A 51 -34.96 -32.24 -1.39
C ASN A 51 -35.30 -32.05 0.10
N LEU A 52 -34.40 -31.45 0.89
CA LEU A 52 -34.65 -31.12 2.29
C LEU A 52 -35.50 -29.84 2.38
N ARG A 53 -36.79 -29.94 2.08
CA ARG A 53 -37.71 -28.79 1.90
C ARG A 53 -37.90 -27.94 3.16
N HIS A 54 -37.63 -28.50 4.34
CA HIS A 54 -37.71 -27.81 5.62
C HIS A 54 -36.40 -27.17 6.07
N LEU A 55 -35.32 -27.30 5.28
CA LEU A 55 -34.00 -26.81 5.66
C LEU A 55 -34.01 -25.29 5.79
N GLU A 56 -33.61 -24.83 6.96
CA GLU A 56 -33.49 -23.43 7.35
C GLU A 56 -32.01 -23.00 7.39
N TRP A 57 -31.13 -23.86 7.93
CA TRP A 57 -29.70 -23.61 8.07
C TRP A 57 -28.87 -24.78 7.52
N LEU A 58 -27.97 -24.45 6.59
CA LEU A 58 -26.95 -25.35 6.07
C LEU A 58 -25.56 -24.81 6.41
N ARG A 59 -24.83 -25.53 7.26
CA ARG A 59 -23.43 -25.22 7.61
C ARG A 59 -22.54 -26.41 7.30
N ILE A 60 -21.60 -26.19 6.38
CA ILE A 60 -20.63 -27.18 5.96
C ILE A 60 -19.30 -26.45 5.80
N THR A 61 -18.58 -26.27 6.91
CA THR A 61 -17.38 -25.43 6.96
C THR A 61 -16.13 -26.25 7.26
N ASN A 62 -14.95 -25.80 6.83
CA ASN A 62 -13.66 -26.38 7.21
C ASN A 62 -13.65 -27.91 6.99
N SER A 63 -13.69 -28.30 5.71
CA SER A 63 -13.70 -29.69 5.24
C SER A 63 -13.01 -29.76 3.85
N TYR A 64 -12.92 -30.96 3.28
CA TYR A 64 -12.25 -31.21 1.98
C TYR A 64 -13.26 -31.42 0.85
N LEU A 65 -14.40 -30.72 0.91
CA LEU A 65 -15.48 -30.90 -0.05
C LEU A 65 -15.17 -30.20 -1.37
N THR A 66 -15.70 -30.77 -2.44
CA THR A 66 -15.55 -30.31 -3.82
C THR A 66 -16.91 -30.02 -4.46
N ILE A 67 -16.92 -29.43 -5.64
CA ILE A 67 -18.11 -29.44 -6.49
C ILE A 67 -18.41 -30.85 -7.04
N GLY A 68 -19.69 -31.13 -7.28
CA GLY A 68 -20.19 -32.39 -7.86
C GLY A 68 -19.89 -32.55 -9.34
N SER A 69 -20.20 -31.53 -10.13
CA SER A 69 -19.98 -31.53 -11.58
C SER A 69 -18.79 -30.65 -11.95
N THR A 70 -17.83 -31.21 -12.69
CA THR A 70 -16.70 -30.46 -13.24
C THR A 70 -16.98 -29.89 -14.63
N ILE A 71 -18.15 -30.17 -15.23
CA ILE A 71 -18.44 -29.87 -16.64
C ILE A 71 -18.61 -28.37 -16.86
N ASN A 72 -19.34 -27.68 -15.98
CA ASN A 72 -19.58 -26.23 -16.06
C ASN A 72 -18.74 -25.44 -15.05
N HIS A 73 -18.02 -26.15 -14.17
CA HIS A 73 -17.33 -25.57 -13.02
C HIS A 73 -18.20 -24.67 -12.12
N GLU A 74 -19.53 -24.78 -12.17
CA GLU A 74 -20.46 -24.01 -11.34
C GLU A 74 -20.77 -24.73 -10.03
N TRP A 75 -21.16 -23.97 -9.00
CA TRP A 75 -21.71 -24.51 -7.76
C TRP A 75 -23.15 -25.02 -7.97
N THR A 76 -23.32 -26.08 -8.75
CA THR A 76 -24.63 -26.66 -9.13
C THR A 76 -25.49 -27.07 -7.92
N PHE A 77 -24.86 -27.41 -6.78
CA PHE A 77 -25.58 -27.67 -5.54
C PHE A 77 -26.38 -26.45 -5.06
N LEU A 78 -25.92 -25.21 -5.30
CA LEU A 78 -26.70 -24.01 -4.96
C LEU A 78 -27.97 -23.91 -5.79
N SER A 79 -27.92 -24.29 -7.07
CA SER A 79 -29.11 -24.36 -7.92
C SER A 79 -30.14 -25.33 -7.35
N SER A 80 -29.69 -26.46 -6.79
CA SER A 80 -30.60 -27.39 -6.11
C SER A 80 -31.23 -26.80 -4.84
N LEU A 81 -30.49 -26.00 -4.06
CA LEU A 81 -30.95 -25.40 -2.81
C LEU A 81 -32.04 -24.34 -3.01
N THR A 82 -32.26 -23.85 -4.23
CA THR A 82 -33.42 -22.99 -4.57
C THR A 82 -34.77 -23.67 -4.26
N ASN A 83 -34.77 -24.99 -4.15
CA ASN A 83 -35.91 -25.79 -3.73
C ASN A 83 -36.23 -25.71 -2.23
N CYS A 84 -35.29 -25.26 -1.40
CA CYS A 84 -35.41 -25.12 0.05
C CYS A 84 -35.95 -23.72 0.39
N LYS A 85 -37.27 -23.54 0.32
CA LYS A 85 -37.93 -22.23 0.47
C LYS A 85 -37.79 -21.56 1.83
N ASN A 86 -37.35 -22.30 2.85
CA ASN A 86 -37.14 -21.79 4.20
C ASN A 86 -35.66 -21.50 4.50
N LEU A 87 -34.77 -21.67 3.52
CA LEU A 87 -33.32 -21.60 3.73
C LEU A 87 -32.90 -20.16 3.98
N THR A 88 -32.52 -19.86 5.23
CA THR A 88 -32.11 -18.52 5.68
C THR A 88 -30.61 -18.37 5.78
N ARG A 89 -29.86 -19.46 5.96
CA ARG A 89 -28.40 -19.42 6.09
C ARG A 89 -27.73 -20.54 5.31
N ILE A 90 -26.74 -20.14 4.52
CA ILE A 90 -25.78 -21.05 3.88
C ILE A 90 -24.39 -20.61 4.33
N ASP A 91 -23.65 -21.53 4.93
CA ASP A 91 -22.24 -21.34 5.27
C ASP A 91 -21.42 -22.53 4.78
N ILE A 92 -20.63 -22.29 3.74
CA ILE A 92 -19.81 -23.29 3.04
C ILE A 92 -18.31 -22.99 3.10
N SER A 93 -17.94 -22.04 3.98
CA SER A 93 -16.60 -21.47 4.12
C SER A 93 -15.52 -22.51 4.39
N GLU A 94 -14.27 -22.22 4.04
CA GLU A 94 -13.09 -23.06 4.28
C GLU A 94 -13.22 -24.46 3.65
N ASN A 95 -13.69 -24.53 2.39
CA ASN A 95 -13.71 -25.77 1.60
C ASN A 95 -13.08 -25.52 0.23
N PRO A 96 -12.28 -26.43 -0.34
CA PRO A 96 -11.66 -26.25 -1.65
C PRO A 96 -12.67 -26.48 -2.81
N LEU A 97 -13.82 -25.82 -2.77
CA LEU A 97 -14.91 -26.01 -3.72
C LEU A 97 -14.48 -25.70 -5.15
N ASN A 98 -13.63 -24.68 -5.35
CA ASN A 98 -13.23 -24.17 -6.66
C ASN A 98 -14.46 -23.75 -7.50
N GLY A 99 -14.34 -23.46 -8.79
CA GLY A 99 -15.51 -23.17 -9.62
C GLY A 99 -16.11 -21.76 -9.48
N THR A 100 -17.34 -21.55 -9.92
CA THR A 100 -18.01 -20.23 -10.04
C THR A 100 -19.41 -20.23 -9.40
N LEU A 101 -19.90 -19.04 -9.05
CA LEU A 101 -21.28 -18.86 -8.59
C LEU A 101 -22.25 -19.00 -9.79
N PRO A 102 -23.30 -19.83 -9.70
CA PRO A 102 -24.29 -19.94 -10.75
C PRO A 102 -25.23 -18.72 -10.76
N THR A 103 -25.77 -18.37 -11.93
CA THR A 103 -26.78 -17.30 -12.07
C THR A 103 -28.06 -17.58 -11.27
N ASN A 104 -28.41 -18.85 -11.08
CA ASN A 104 -29.54 -19.30 -10.27
C ASN A 104 -29.46 -18.91 -8.78
N ILE A 105 -28.32 -18.40 -8.28
CA ILE A 105 -28.19 -17.87 -6.91
C ILE A 105 -29.30 -16.87 -6.58
N GLY A 106 -29.71 -16.04 -7.56
CA GLY A 106 -30.76 -15.03 -7.37
C GLY A 106 -32.14 -15.60 -7.02
N ASN A 107 -32.37 -16.89 -7.25
CA ASN A 107 -33.63 -17.57 -6.91
C ASN A 107 -33.75 -17.91 -5.42
N LEU A 108 -32.70 -17.69 -4.61
CA LEU A 108 -32.74 -17.81 -3.14
C LEU A 108 -33.27 -16.55 -2.45
N SER A 109 -33.71 -15.55 -3.22
CA SER A 109 -34.09 -14.20 -2.76
C SER A 109 -35.19 -14.16 -1.71
N ALA A 110 -36.13 -15.10 -1.75
CA ALA A 110 -37.29 -15.12 -0.88
C ALA A 110 -36.96 -15.48 0.58
N SER A 111 -35.82 -16.14 0.83
CA SER A 111 -35.54 -16.72 2.15
C SER A 111 -34.15 -16.45 2.67
N LEU A 112 -33.14 -16.28 1.80
CA LEU A 112 -31.75 -16.23 2.22
C LEU A 112 -31.41 -14.90 2.91
N ILE A 113 -30.92 -15.00 4.15
CA ILE A 113 -30.57 -13.87 5.02
C ILE A 113 -29.05 -13.77 5.14
N TYR A 114 -28.35 -14.89 5.22
CA TYR A 114 -26.89 -14.92 5.38
C TYR A 114 -26.24 -15.89 4.39
N PHE A 115 -25.26 -15.40 3.63
CA PHE A 115 -24.46 -16.23 2.74
C PHE A 115 -22.97 -16.06 3.03
N TYR A 116 -22.33 -17.17 3.43
CA TYR A 116 -20.92 -17.24 3.74
C TYR A 116 -20.24 -18.25 2.83
N ALA A 117 -19.23 -17.80 2.10
CA ALA A 117 -18.38 -18.64 1.26
C ALA A 117 -16.93 -18.15 1.32
N ILE A 118 -16.40 -18.03 2.54
CA ILE A 118 -15.05 -17.53 2.81
C ILE A 118 -14.02 -18.60 2.46
N ASP A 119 -12.92 -18.26 1.80
CA ASP A 119 -11.84 -19.20 1.46
C ASP A 119 -12.36 -20.51 0.81
N CYS A 120 -13.15 -20.36 -0.25
CA CYS A 120 -13.72 -21.47 -1.00
C CYS A 120 -12.95 -21.80 -2.31
N GLN A 121 -11.86 -21.07 -2.57
CA GLN A 121 -11.18 -21.01 -3.87
C GLN A 121 -12.12 -20.64 -5.03
N LEU A 122 -13.22 -19.94 -4.77
CA LEU A 122 -14.22 -19.50 -5.74
C LEU A 122 -13.58 -18.59 -6.80
N LYS A 123 -13.88 -18.80 -8.07
CA LYS A 123 -13.33 -18.11 -9.24
C LYS A 123 -14.43 -17.45 -10.07
N GLY A 124 -14.02 -16.79 -11.14
CA GLY A 124 -14.92 -16.16 -12.10
C GLY A 124 -15.51 -14.87 -11.55
N ASN A 125 -16.54 -14.38 -12.22
CA ASN A 125 -17.19 -13.13 -11.87
C ASN A 125 -18.30 -13.38 -10.85
N ILE A 126 -18.63 -12.35 -10.07
CA ILE A 126 -19.86 -12.35 -9.29
C ILE A 126 -21.03 -12.13 -10.28
N PRO A 127 -22.03 -13.04 -10.38
CA PRO A 127 -23.14 -12.90 -11.33
C PRO A 127 -24.06 -11.74 -10.93
N MET A 128 -24.67 -11.06 -11.92
CA MET A 128 -25.54 -9.91 -11.65
C MET A 128 -26.80 -10.30 -10.85
N GLU A 129 -27.24 -11.55 -10.97
CA GLU A 129 -28.38 -12.14 -10.26
C GLU A 129 -28.18 -12.17 -8.74
N ILE A 130 -26.95 -12.01 -8.23
CA ILE A 130 -26.69 -11.84 -6.79
C ILE A 130 -27.51 -10.68 -6.21
N GLY A 131 -27.75 -9.63 -7.02
CA GLY A 131 -28.52 -8.45 -6.63
C GLY A 131 -30.00 -8.74 -6.38
N ASN A 132 -30.51 -9.89 -6.82
CA ASN A 132 -31.88 -10.31 -6.55
C ASN A 132 -32.08 -10.79 -5.11
N LEU A 133 -31.02 -11.05 -4.35
CA LEU A 133 -31.07 -11.50 -2.95
C LEU A 133 -31.53 -10.37 -1.99
N SER A 134 -32.76 -9.88 -2.17
CA SER A 134 -33.30 -8.71 -1.50
C SER A 134 -33.48 -8.88 0.01
N SER A 135 -33.59 -10.11 0.52
CA SER A 135 -33.69 -10.42 1.95
C SER A 135 -32.32 -10.51 2.65
N LEU A 136 -31.22 -10.49 1.90
CA LEU A 136 -29.89 -10.75 2.43
C LEU A 136 -29.43 -9.61 3.35
N LEU A 137 -28.94 -9.97 4.53
CA LEU A 137 -28.32 -9.06 5.50
C LEU A 137 -26.80 -9.11 5.45
N LEU A 138 -26.22 -10.26 5.08
CA LEU A 138 -24.78 -10.43 5.02
C LEU A 138 -24.36 -11.28 3.83
N LEU A 139 -23.42 -10.73 3.05
CA LEU A 139 -22.72 -11.41 1.96
C LEU A 139 -21.22 -11.43 2.27
N GLN A 140 -20.66 -12.61 2.54
CA GLN A 140 -19.22 -12.80 2.73
C GLN A 140 -18.66 -13.77 1.68
N LEU A 141 -17.83 -13.22 0.79
CA LEU A 141 -17.14 -13.94 -0.28
C LEU A 141 -15.61 -13.68 -0.23
N ASP A 142 -15.10 -13.28 0.93
CA ASP A 142 -13.69 -12.92 1.10
C ASP A 142 -12.74 -14.13 1.00
N HIS A 143 -11.46 -13.84 0.77
CA HIS A 143 -10.39 -14.84 0.62
C HIS A 143 -10.60 -15.82 -0.54
N ASN A 144 -11.13 -15.34 -1.67
CA ASN A 144 -11.37 -16.16 -2.86
C ASN A 144 -10.50 -15.73 -4.05
N LYS A 145 -10.82 -16.23 -5.23
CA LYS A 145 -10.15 -15.93 -6.51
C LYS A 145 -11.13 -15.25 -7.49
N LEU A 146 -12.16 -14.57 -6.96
CA LEU A 146 -13.15 -13.85 -7.77
C LEU A 146 -12.46 -12.75 -8.59
N SER A 147 -12.90 -12.56 -9.82
CA SER A 147 -12.34 -11.62 -10.78
C SER A 147 -13.44 -10.76 -11.43
N GLY A 148 -13.05 -9.85 -12.32
CA GLY A 148 -13.98 -8.94 -12.97
C GLY A 148 -14.50 -7.87 -12.00
N PHE A 149 -15.67 -7.33 -12.31
CA PHE A 149 -16.24 -6.17 -11.63
C PHE A 149 -17.16 -6.55 -10.47
N ILE A 150 -17.32 -5.65 -9.50
CA ILE A 150 -18.43 -5.70 -8.55
C ILE A 150 -19.71 -5.35 -9.32
N PRO A 151 -20.71 -6.25 -9.41
CA PRO A 151 -21.93 -5.99 -10.19
C PRO A 151 -22.72 -4.82 -9.65
N ALA A 152 -23.19 -3.93 -10.53
CA ALA A 152 -23.99 -2.78 -10.15
C ALA A 152 -25.28 -3.17 -9.40
N SER A 153 -25.81 -4.37 -9.69
CA SER A 153 -27.03 -4.94 -9.09
C SER A 153 -26.92 -5.18 -7.58
N ILE A 154 -25.71 -5.33 -7.03
CA ILE A 154 -25.51 -5.39 -5.57
C ILE A 154 -26.10 -4.13 -4.91
N GLY A 155 -26.01 -2.97 -5.58
CA GLY A 155 -26.61 -1.72 -5.12
C GLY A 155 -28.13 -1.76 -4.88
N GLY A 156 -28.84 -2.75 -5.42
CA GLY A 156 -30.27 -2.96 -5.20
C GLY A 156 -30.62 -3.70 -3.90
N MET A 157 -29.64 -4.26 -3.19
CA MET A 157 -29.84 -5.09 -1.99
C MET A 157 -30.04 -4.22 -0.73
N ARG A 158 -31.16 -3.49 -0.64
CA ARG A 158 -31.42 -2.46 0.38
C ARG A 158 -31.45 -2.95 1.84
N ASN A 159 -31.53 -4.26 2.07
CA ASN A 159 -31.47 -4.86 3.41
C ASN A 159 -30.04 -5.22 3.85
N LEU A 160 -29.07 -5.19 2.93
CA LEU A 160 -27.72 -5.63 3.20
C LEU A 160 -27.05 -4.74 4.26
N GLN A 161 -26.53 -5.38 5.29
CA GLN A 161 -25.84 -4.75 6.42
C GLN A 161 -24.34 -5.02 6.37
N GLY A 162 -23.90 -6.18 5.88
CA GLY A 162 -22.49 -6.47 5.68
C GLY A 162 -22.19 -6.94 4.26
N LEU A 163 -21.17 -6.35 3.66
CA LEU A 163 -20.60 -6.77 2.39
C LEU A 163 -19.10 -6.98 2.57
N ASP A 164 -18.65 -8.22 2.46
CA ASP A 164 -17.23 -8.57 2.46
C ASP A 164 -16.84 -9.29 1.18
N LEU A 165 -16.06 -8.59 0.35
CA LEU A 165 -15.46 -9.09 -0.89
C LEU A 165 -13.94 -8.98 -0.85
N SER A 166 -13.35 -8.82 0.33
CA SER A 166 -11.91 -8.60 0.49
C SER A 166 -11.08 -9.81 0.08
N SER A 167 -9.78 -9.61 -0.16
CA SER A 167 -8.84 -10.69 -0.52
C SER A 167 -9.29 -11.48 -1.75
N ASN A 168 -9.54 -10.77 -2.86
CA ASN A 168 -9.95 -11.32 -4.15
C ASN A 168 -9.12 -10.69 -5.30
N LYS A 169 -9.55 -10.88 -6.55
CA LYS A 169 -8.94 -10.27 -7.75
C LYS A 169 -9.92 -9.34 -8.47
N LEU A 170 -10.88 -8.76 -7.74
CA LEU A 170 -11.87 -7.84 -8.30
C LEU A 170 -11.19 -6.57 -8.81
N GLU A 171 -11.67 -6.06 -9.93
CA GLU A 171 -11.12 -4.89 -10.63
C GLU A 171 -12.24 -3.91 -11.03
N GLY A 172 -11.84 -2.79 -11.64
CA GLY A 172 -12.77 -1.73 -11.97
C GLY A 172 -13.05 -0.75 -10.83
N PRO A 173 -13.95 0.22 -11.05
CA PRO A 173 -14.32 1.21 -10.05
C PRO A 173 -15.31 0.69 -9.03
N ILE A 174 -15.29 1.30 -7.84
CA ILE A 174 -16.40 1.23 -6.89
C ILE A 174 -17.54 2.05 -7.49
N LEU A 175 -18.62 1.39 -7.93
CA LEU A 175 -19.73 2.05 -8.62
C LEU A 175 -20.62 2.82 -7.65
N GLU A 176 -21.16 3.96 -8.10
CA GLU A 176 -22.14 4.77 -7.34
C GLU A 176 -23.41 3.99 -6.98
N SER A 177 -23.75 2.94 -7.74
CA SER A 177 -24.91 2.10 -7.41
C SER A 177 -24.82 1.44 -6.04
N LEU A 178 -23.60 1.17 -5.53
CA LEU A 178 -23.40 0.64 -4.18
C LEU A 178 -23.88 1.60 -3.07
N CYS A 179 -24.09 2.87 -3.40
CA CYS A 179 -24.70 3.83 -2.48
C CYS A 179 -26.20 3.56 -2.23
N GLY A 180 -26.84 2.67 -2.99
CA GLY A 180 -28.20 2.18 -2.73
C GLY A 180 -28.31 1.22 -1.53
N LEU A 181 -27.19 0.83 -0.93
CA LEU A 181 -27.13 -0.01 0.26
C LEU A 181 -27.40 0.82 1.53
N GLU A 182 -28.62 1.35 1.68
CA GLU A 182 -29.00 2.32 2.72
C GLU A 182 -28.80 1.83 4.17
N ARG A 183 -28.80 0.50 4.39
CA ARG A 183 -28.63 -0.13 5.70
C ARG A 183 -27.24 -0.69 5.95
N LEU A 184 -26.28 -0.41 5.06
CA LEU A 184 -24.96 -1.00 5.14
C LEU A 184 -24.22 -0.52 6.39
N TYR A 185 -23.87 -1.48 7.23
CA TYR A 185 -23.15 -1.31 8.48
C TYR A 185 -21.64 -1.50 8.29
N GLY A 186 -21.23 -2.46 7.45
CA GLY A 186 -19.83 -2.73 7.14
C GLY A 186 -19.60 -3.01 5.67
N MET A 187 -18.57 -2.38 5.10
CA MET A 187 -18.09 -2.60 3.74
C MET A 187 -16.60 -2.96 3.77
N SER A 188 -16.26 -4.15 3.29
CA SER A 188 -14.88 -4.61 3.17
C SER A 188 -14.59 -5.02 1.72
N LEU A 189 -13.78 -4.21 1.04
CA LEU A 189 -13.37 -4.41 -0.35
C LEU A 189 -11.83 -4.44 -0.49
N GLY A 190 -11.12 -4.51 0.64
CA GLY A 190 -9.66 -4.47 0.67
C GLY A 190 -8.99 -5.64 -0.05
N LEU A 191 -7.69 -5.53 -0.32
CA LEU A 191 -6.89 -6.60 -0.95
C LEU A 191 -7.49 -7.07 -2.29
N ASN A 192 -7.73 -6.11 -3.18
CA ASN A 192 -8.26 -6.33 -4.54
C ASN A 192 -7.47 -5.48 -5.55
N LYS A 193 -7.98 -5.32 -6.78
CA LYS A 193 -7.41 -4.48 -7.85
C LYS A 193 -8.34 -3.32 -8.22
N LEU A 194 -9.22 -2.90 -7.31
CA LEU A 194 -10.18 -1.82 -7.55
C LEU A 194 -9.44 -0.50 -7.79
N HIS A 195 -9.93 0.32 -8.72
CA HIS A 195 -9.26 1.55 -9.14
C HIS A 195 -10.24 2.70 -9.35
N GLY A 196 -9.73 3.92 -9.57
CA GLY A 196 -10.57 5.12 -9.67
C GLY A 196 -10.90 5.71 -8.30
N SER A 197 -11.86 6.62 -8.25
CA SER A 197 -12.19 7.37 -7.05
C SER A 197 -13.13 6.62 -6.10
N ILE A 198 -13.09 6.99 -4.83
CA ILE A 198 -14.10 6.60 -3.85
C ILE A 198 -15.38 7.41 -4.15
N PRO A 199 -16.56 6.78 -4.34
CA PRO A 199 -17.80 7.49 -4.61
C PRO A 199 -18.19 8.42 -3.46
N SER A 200 -18.48 9.68 -3.78
CA SER A 200 -18.87 10.68 -2.78
C SER A 200 -20.20 10.34 -2.08
N CYS A 201 -21.08 9.60 -2.75
CA CYS A 201 -22.36 9.16 -2.19
C CYS A 201 -22.22 8.16 -1.04
N LEU A 202 -21.07 7.52 -0.84
CA LEU A 202 -20.83 6.68 0.35
C LEU A 202 -20.99 7.47 1.65
N GLY A 203 -20.72 8.78 1.62
CA GLY A 203 -20.94 9.69 2.74
C GLY A 203 -22.42 9.88 3.13
N ASN A 204 -23.38 9.36 2.35
CA ASN A 204 -24.80 9.42 2.67
C ASN A 204 -25.30 8.14 3.39
N ILE A 205 -24.49 7.08 3.47
CA ILE A 205 -24.84 5.84 4.16
C ILE A 205 -24.56 6.00 5.65
N THR A 206 -25.42 6.74 6.36
CA THR A 206 -25.23 7.09 7.78
C THR A 206 -25.23 5.90 8.74
N SER A 207 -25.69 4.73 8.28
CA SER A 207 -25.62 3.44 8.97
C SER A 207 -24.21 2.82 9.00
N LEU A 208 -23.29 3.29 8.16
CA LEU A 208 -21.94 2.73 8.03
C LEU A 208 -21.12 2.92 9.32
N ARG A 209 -20.45 1.86 9.77
CA ARG A 209 -19.54 1.85 10.92
C ARG A 209 -18.12 1.43 10.55
N TYR A 210 -17.99 0.55 9.55
CA TYR A 210 -16.71 0.00 9.12
C TYR A 210 -16.55 0.16 7.61
N LEU A 211 -15.46 0.80 7.19
CA LEU A 211 -15.09 0.98 5.80
C LEU A 211 -13.65 0.58 5.57
N TYR A 212 -13.45 -0.57 4.90
CA TYR A 212 -12.14 -1.11 4.57
C TYR A 212 -11.96 -1.19 3.05
N LEU A 213 -11.14 -0.27 2.50
CA LEU A 213 -10.82 -0.20 1.08
C LEU A 213 -9.30 -0.34 0.82
N ASN A 214 -8.57 -0.81 1.83
CA ASN A 214 -7.12 -0.88 1.86
C ASN A 214 -6.54 -1.85 0.80
N SER A 215 -5.29 -1.66 0.41
CA SER A 215 -4.59 -2.53 -0.55
C SER A 215 -5.34 -2.70 -1.87
N ASN A 216 -5.61 -1.58 -2.52
CA ASN A 216 -6.24 -1.48 -3.84
C ASN A 216 -5.43 -0.51 -4.71
N LYS A 217 -6.01 -0.07 -5.84
CA LYS A 217 -5.46 0.94 -6.76
C LYS A 217 -6.33 2.20 -6.79
N LEU A 218 -7.03 2.51 -5.70
CA LEU A 218 -7.91 3.68 -5.62
C LEU A 218 -7.07 4.95 -5.71
N SER A 219 -7.61 5.97 -6.38
CA SER A 219 -6.92 7.22 -6.66
C SER A 219 -7.83 8.41 -6.40
N SER A 220 -7.33 9.62 -6.67
CA SER A 220 -8.02 10.89 -6.39
C SER A 220 -8.14 11.18 -4.88
N ALA A 221 -8.81 12.31 -4.58
CA ALA A 221 -9.04 12.76 -3.22
C ALA A 221 -10.11 11.93 -2.51
N ILE A 222 -9.95 11.77 -1.19
CA ILE A 222 -11.01 11.24 -0.34
C ILE A 222 -12.19 12.23 -0.36
N PRO A 223 -13.42 11.78 -0.66
CA PRO A 223 -14.58 12.66 -0.68
C PRO A 223 -14.84 13.30 0.68
N SER A 224 -14.99 14.63 0.73
CA SER A 224 -15.33 15.37 1.95
C SER A 224 -16.67 14.95 2.55
N THR A 225 -17.57 14.39 1.72
CA THR A 225 -18.85 13.82 2.15
C THR A 225 -18.70 12.67 3.14
N LEU A 226 -17.56 11.95 3.18
CA LEU A 226 -17.31 10.93 4.21
C LEU A 226 -17.30 11.52 5.62
N CYS A 227 -17.00 12.82 5.77
CA CYS A 227 -17.06 13.52 7.06
C CYS A 227 -18.49 13.65 7.62
N LYS A 228 -19.52 13.32 6.83
CA LYS A 228 -20.93 13.25 7.29
C LYS A 228 -21.23 12.02 8.12
N LEU A 229 -20.40 10.97 8.04
CA LEU A 229 -20.61 9.70 8.74
C LEU A 229 -20.20 9.81 10.22
N LYS A 230 -20.96 10.57 11.03
CA LYS A 230 -20.59 10.90 12.42
C LYS A 230 -20.42 9.69 13.36
N ASP A 231 -21.04 8.57 12.99
CA ASP A 231 -20.99 7.32 13.76
C ASP A 231 -19.97 6.32 13.21
N ILE A 232 -19.19 6.67 12.18
CA ILE A 232 -18.14 5.78 11.65
C ILE A 232 -17.12 5.45 12.74
N LEU A 233 -16.76 4.18 12.85
CA LEU A 233 -15.85 3.67 13.88
C LEU A 233 -14.46 3.39 13.30
N GLU A 234 -14.39 2.75 12.13
CA GLU A 234 -13.12 2.38 11.52
C GLU A 234 -13.10 2.70 10.03
N VAL A 235 -12.01 3.33 9.61
CA VAL A 235 -11.72 3.64 8.21
C VAL A 235 -10.29 3.20 7.91
N ASP A 236 -10.14 2.22 7.01
CA ASP A 236 -8.84 1.83 6.46
C ASP A 236 -8.82 2.05 4.95
N LEU A 237 -8.04 3.04 4.52
CA LEU A 237 -7.80 3.38 3.13
C LEU A 237 -6.33 3.16 2.73
N SER A 238 -5.57 2.45 3.57
CA SER A 238 -4.12 2.31 3.41
C SER A 238 -3.74 1.56 2.13
N SER A 239 -2.52 1.75 1.66
CA SER A 239 -1.98 1.04 0.49
C SER A 239 -2.84 1.24 -0.77
N ASN A 240 -2.99 2.51 -1.16
CA ASN A 240 -3.69 2.95 -2.37
C ASN A 240 -2.88 4.08 -3.05
N TYR A 241 -3.44 4.72 -4.08
CA TYR A 241 -2.89 5.89 -4.77
C TYR A 241 -3.68 7.17 -4.46
N LEU A 242 -4.31 7.25 -3.29
CA LEU A 242 -5.11 8.42 -2.90
C LEU A 242 -4.19 9.63 -2.73
N ASN A 243 -4.64 10.79 -3.23
CA ASN A 243 -3.87 12.03 -3.22
C ASN A 243 -4.71 13.20 -2.68
N ASN A 244 -4.08 14.37 -2.45
CA ASN A 244 -4.72 15.61 -1.98
C ASN A 244 -5.47 15.54 -0.62
N SER A 245 -4.89 16.17 0.41
CA SER A 245 -5.46 16.20 1.78
C SER A 245 -6.44 17.34 2.07
N HIS A 246 -6.63 18.29 1.15
CA HIS A 246 -7.21 19.61 1.44
C HIS A 246 -8.69 19.64 1.92
N ALA A 247 -9.38 18.51 2.09
CA ALA A 247 -10.82 18.52 2.40
C ALA A 247 -11.30 17.43 3.39
N LEU A 248 -10.43 16.71 4.09
CA LEU A 248 -10.89 15.79 5.14
C LEU A 248 -10.93 16.50 6.49
N ASN A 249 -12.01 17.24 6.74
CA ASN A 249 -12.32 17.74 8.09
C ASN A 249 -12.82 16.59 8.97
N VAL A 250 -11.89 15.73 9.38
CA VAL A 250 -12.18 14.58 10.24
C VAL A 250 -12.52 14.98 11.66
N GLY A 251 -12.30 16.23 12.07
CA GLY A 251 -12.53 16.69 13.45
C GLY A 251 -13.96 16.49 13.95
N ASP A 252 -14.92 16.34 13.04
CA ASP A 252 -16.31 16.05 13.39
C ASP A 252 -16.62 14.55 13.58
N LEU A 253 -15.71 13.64 13.22
CA LEU A 253 -15.91 12.18 13.32
C LEU A 253 -15.65 11.69 14.75
N ARG A 254 -16.44 12.20 15.71
CA ARG A 254 -16.21 12.03 17.14
C ARG A 254 -16.34 10.60 17.67
N SER A 255 -16.84 9.67 16.85
CA SER A 255 -16.95 8.24 17.18
C SER A 255 -15.78 7.43 16.63
N LEU A 256 -14.92 8.01 15.80
CA LEU A 256 -13.86 7.30 15.09
C LEU A 256 -12.84 6.72 16.06
N LEU A 257 -12.61 5.41 15.94
CA LEU A 257 -11.67 4.63 16.75
C LEU A 257 -10.37 4.35 15.98
N LYS A 258 -10.46 4.04 14.69
CA LYS A 258 -9.28 3.73 13.87
C LYS A 258 -9.32 4.47 12.54
N LEU A 259 -8.22 5.15 12.25
CA LEU A 259 -8.00 5.80 10.96
C LEU A 259 -6.63 5.39 10.42
N ASN A 260 -6.66 4.61 9.34
CA ASN A 260 -5.45 4.19 8.64
C ASN A 260 -5.46 4.75 7.21
N LEU A 261 -4.55 5.70 6.95
CA LEU A 261 -4.34 6.35 5.67
C LEU A 261 -2.93 6.10 5.12
N SER A 262 -2.20 5.14 5.69
CA SER A 262 -0.81 4.90 5.36
C SER A 262 -0.60 4.41 3.93
N ARG A 263 0.63 4.52 3.42
CA ARG A 263 1.02 4.03 2.09
C ARG A 263 0.09 4.58 0.98
N ASN A 264 -0.02 5.89 0.93
CA ASN A 264 -0.78 6.64 -0.08
C ASN A 264 0.10 7.77 -0.64
N LEU A 265 -0.50 8.70 -1.38
CA LEU A 265 0.15 9.86 -1.99
C LEU A 265 -0.36 11.17 -1.36
N PHE A 266 -0.72 11.16 -0.06
CA PHE A 266 -1.21 12.36 0.60
C PHE A 266 -0.11 13.43 0.67
N ILE A 267 -0.44 14.62 0.18
CA ILE A 267 0.38 15.84 0.24
C ILE A 267 -0.31 16.88 1.12
N GLY A 268 0.41 17.91 1.54
CA GLY A 268 -0.12 18.99 2.37
C GLY A 268 0.15 18.78 3.85
N ASP A 269 -0.34 19.73 4.64
CA ASP A 269 -0.19 19.76 6.09
C ASP A 269 -1.18 18.82 6.78
N ILE A 270 -0.76 18.25 7.91
CA ILE A 270 -1.69 17.58 8.83
C ILE A 270 -2.58 18.65 9.48
N LEU A 271 -3.90 18.55 9.29
CA LEU A 271 -4.83 19.55 9.81
C LEU A 271 -4.98 19.47 11.34
N SER A 272 -5.10 20.63 11.98
CA SER A 272 -5.31 20.74 13.43
C SER A 272 -6.63 20.13 13.91
N THR A 273 -7.60 19.93 13.01
CA THR A 273 -8.92 19.34 13.29
C THR A 273 -8.83 17.89 13.78
N PHE A 274 -7.75 17.16 13.45
CA PHE A 274 -7.49 15.82 13.99
C PHE A 274 -7.48 15.81 15.52
N GLY A 275 -7.01 16.88 16.16
CA GLY A 275 -7.00 17.01 17.63
C GLY A 275 -8.38 16.93 18.30
N GLY A 276 -9.47 17.03 17.55
CA GLY A 276 -10.85 16.83 18.04
C GLY A 276 -11.27 15.37 18.18
N LEU A 277 -10.50 14.41 17.65
CA LEU A 277 -10.82 12.99 17.61
C LEU A 277 -10.46 12.28 18.94
N GLN A 278 -11.17 12.63 20.01
CA GLN A 278 -10.83 12.16 21.37
C GLN A 278 -10.99 10.65 21.56
N THR A 279 -11.81 9.97 20.76
CA THR A 279 -12.03 8.50 20.78
C THR A 279 -10.99 7.73 19.98
N LEU A 280 -10.14 8.40 19.21
CA LEU A 280 -9.23 7.74 18.27
C LEU A 280 -8.17 6.94 19.03
N VAL A 281 -8.11 5.65 18.74
CA VAL A 281 -7.20 4.66 19.34
C VAL A 281 -5.99 4.41 18.43
N LEU A 282 -6.20 4.44 17.12
CA LEU A 282 -5.17 4.20 16.10
C LEU A 282 -5.22 5.28 15.02
N LEU A 283 -4.07 5.94 14.83
CA LEU A 283 -3.82 6.85 13.72
C LEU A 283 -2.54 6.42 12.99
N ASP A 284 -2.68 6.02 11.74
CA ASP A 284 -1.55 5.71 10.86
C ASP A 284 -1.61 6.59 9.61
N LEU A 285 -0.63 7.50 9.49
CA LEU A 285 -0.41 8.37 8.33
C LEU A 285 0.94 8.08 7.67
N SER A 286 1.59 6.98 8.04
CA SER A 286 2.94 6.65 7.58
C SER A 286 3.02 6.43 6.07
N ASN A 287 4.21 6.58 5.50
CA ASN A 287 4.47 6.31 4.08
C ASN A 287 3.56 7.14 3.16
N ASN A 288 3.56 8.44 3.37
CA ASN A 288 2.89 9.43 2.53
C ASN A 288 3.90 10.52 2.12
N ILE A 289 3.42 11.62 1.55
CA ILE A 289 4.22 12.78 1.14
C ILE A 289 3.78 14.02 1.95
N LEU A 290 3.30 13.79 3.18
CA LEU A 290 2.82 14.85 4.06
C LEU A 290 3.98 15.78 4.45
N HIS A 291 3.72 17.08 4.51
CA HIS A 291 4.68 18.06 4.98
C HIS A 291 4.05 18.94 6.05
N GLY A 292 4.70 20.05 6.38
CA GLY A 292 4.24 20.93 7.44
C GLY A 292 4.63 20.43 8.82
N HIS A 293 4.04 21.07 9.82
CA HIS A 293 4.26 20.78 11.22
C HIS A 293 3.29 19.72 11.74
N ILE A 294 3.72 18.96 12.75
CA ILE A 294 2.81 18.16 13.55
C ILE A 294 1.97 19.12 14.41
N PRO A 295 0.62 19.09 14.36
CA PRO A 295 -0.20 20.05 15.08
C PRO A 295 -0.12 19.89 16.60
N GLU A 296 -0.02 21.01 17.33
CA GLU A 296 -0.13 21.04 18.80
C GLU A 296 -1.45 20.43 19.30
N SER A 297 -2.51 20.47 18.50
CA SER A 297 -3.81 19.88 18.83
C SER A 297 -3.79 18.35 18.94
N PHE A 298 -2.76 17.65 18.46
CA PHE A 298 -2.62 16.21 18.63
C PHE A 298 -2.58 15.77 20.10
N GLY A 299 -2.20 16.67 21.02
CA GLY A 299 -2.33 16.42 22.46
C GLY A 299 -3.79 16.23 22.95
N GLY A 300 -4.79 16.50 22.10
CA GLY A 300 -6.21 16.23 22.34
C GLY A 300 -6.66 14.80 21.99
N LEU A 301 -5.81 13.99 21.35
CA LEU A 301 -6.07 12.58 20.99
C LEU A 301 -5.95 11.65 22.21
N ILE A 302 -6.66 11.94 23.29
CA ILE A 302 -6.42 11.38 24.62
C ILE A 302 -6.57 9.84 24.72
N SER A 303 -7.28 9.20 23.78
CA SER A 303 -7.45 7.72 23.74
C SER A 303 -6.40 7.01 22.89
N LEU A 304 -5.47 7.73 22.27
CA LEU A 304 -4.56 7.20 21.26
C LEU A 304 -3.57 6.19 21.88
N THR A 305 -3.49 5.01 21.27
CA THR A 305 -2.56 3.94 21.65
C THR A 305 -1.51 3.67 20.59
N PHE A 306 -1.79 4.03 19.34
CA PHE A 306 -0.93 3.84 18.18
C PHE A 306 -0.90 5.12 17.34
N LEU A 307 0.30 5.66 17.13
CA LEU A 307 0.55 6.78 16.23
C LEU A 307 1.76 6.48 15.33
N ASP A 308 1.53 6.40 14.02
CA ASP A 308 2.61 6.27 13.05
C ASP A 308 2.56 7.40 12.01
N LEU A 309 3.63 8.18 11.97
CA LEU A 309 3.86 9.26 11.00
C LEU A 309 5.15 9.01 10.19
N CYS A 310 5.73 7.81 10.27
CA CYS A 310 7.03 7.55 9.69
C CYS A 310 7.03 7.70 8.16
N ASN A 311 8.19 7.99 7.59
CA ASN A 311 8.39 8.11 6.14
C ASN A 311 7.45 9.13 5.51
N ASN A 312 7.62 10.39 5.90
CA ASN A 312 6.93 11.57 5.38
C ASN A 312 7.95 12.74 5.23
N ASN A 313 7.47 13.93 4.86
CA ASN A 313 8.26 15.16 4.76
C ASN A 313 7.94 16.17 5.88
N LEU A 314 7.49 15.71 7.05
CA LEU A 314 7.12 16.58 8.18
C LEU A 314 8.35 17.31 8.73
N PHE A 315 8.20 18.56 9.14
CA PHE A 315 9.29 19.40 9.64
C PHE A 315 8.91 20.19 10.89
N GLY A 316 9.91 20.85 11.50
CA GLY A 316 9.77 21.57 12.75
C GLY A 316 9.82 20.67 13.98
N VAL A 317 9.35 21.20 15.10
CA VAL A 317 9.47 20.54 16.41
C VAL A 317 8.40 19.47 16.63
N ILE A 318 8.73 18.47 17.44
CA ILE A 318 7.75 17.53 17.98
C ILE A 318 6.96 18.26 19.10
N PRO A 319 5.64 18.44 18.98
CA PRO A 319 4.84 19.17 19.96
C PRO A 319 4.95 18.61 21.38
N LYS A 320 5.20 19.48 22.36
CA LYS A 320 5.23 19.08 23.78
C LYS A 320 3.85 18.63 24.27
N SER A 321 2.77 19.04 23.60
CA SER A 321 1.41 18.58 23.92
C SER A 321 1.24 17.06 23.82
N LEU A 322 2.07 16.37 23.03
CA LEU A 322 2.04 14.90 22.90
C LEU A 322 2.40 14.18 24.21
N GLU A 323 3.06 14.84 25.17
CA GLU A 323 3.33 14.27 26.50
C GLU A 323 2.03 13.97 27.28
N LYS A 324 0.89 14.56 26.88
CA LYS A 324 -0.45 14.33 27.47
C LYS A 324 -1.06 12.97 27.08
N LEU A 325 -0.52 12.28 26.08
CA LEU A 325 -1.11 11.05 25.54
C LEU A 325 -0.73 9.83 26.40
N LEU A 326 -1.42 9.69 27.54
CA LEU A 326 -1.07 8.72 28.59
C LEU A 326 -1.18 7.24 28.16
N TYR A 327 -1.99 6.94 27.15
CA TYR A 327 -2.22 5.57 26.67
C TYR A 327 -1.40 5.20 25.43
N LEU A 328 -0.56 6.11 24.93
CA LEU A 328 0.22 5.90 23.71
C LEU A 328 1.30 4.84 23.92
N LYS A 329 1.18 3.70 23.22
CA LYS A 329 2.08 2.54 23.33
C LYS A 329 3.03 2.45 22.15
N TYR A 330 2.50 2.59 20.94
CA TYR A 330 3.28 2.58 19.71
C TYR A 330 3.38 4.01 19.17
N PHE A 331 4.61 4.42 18.87
CA PHE A 331 4.92 5.74 18.34
C PHE A 331 6.09 5.65 17.37
N ASN A 332 5.91 6.19 16.17
CA ASN A 332 6.96 6.26 15.17
C ASN A 332 6.87 7.55 14.36
N MET A 333 7.96 8.32 14.33
CA MET A 333 8.14 9.55 13.55
C MET A 333 9.44 9.51 12.73
N SER A 334 10.04 8.33 12.57
CA SER A 334 11.28 8.16 11.82
C SER A 334 11.13 8.56 10.36
N PHE A 335 12.26 8.86 9.70
CA PHE A 335 12.28 9.25 8.29
C PHE A 335 11.39 10.47 7.99
N ASN A 336 11.66 11.57 8.69
CA ASN A 336 11.05 12.88 8.46
C ASN A 336 12.16 13.96 8.47
N LYS A 337 11.77 15.24 8.50
CA LYS A 337 12.67 16.41 8.59
C LYS A 337 12.47 17.16 9.91
N LEU A 338 12.17 16.44 11.00
CA LEU A 338 11.90 17.02 12.31
C LEU A 338 13.19 17.57 12.96
N GLU A 339 13.03 18.60 13.78
CA GLU A 339 14.12 19.34 14.42
C GLU A 339 13.82 19.69 15.88
N GLY A 340 14.85 20.09 16.63
CA GLY A 340 14.70 20.55 18.01
C GLY A 340 14.70 19.43 19.05
N GLU A 341 14.37 19.81 20.29
CA GLU A 341 14.39 18.90 21.44
C GLU A 341 13.23 17.90 21.37
N ILE A 342 13.55 16.61 21.48
CA ILE A 342 12.54 15.56 21.64
C ILE A 342 11.89 15.68 23.04
N PRO A 343 10.55 15.74 23.16
CA PRO A 343 9.87 15.70 24.44
C PRO A 343 10.33 14.51 25.31
N THR A 344 10.38 14.70 26.63
CA THR A 344 11.01 13.72 27.53
C THR A 344 10.08 13.20 28.62
N LYS A 345 8.92 13.81 28.84
CA LYS A 345 7.96 13.38 29.86
C LYS A 345 6.87 12.48 29.27
N GLY A 346 6.02 11.95 30.16
CA GLY A 346 4.88 11.12 29.78
C GLY A 346 5.34 9.85 29.05
N CYS A 347 4.66 9.50 27.97
CA CYS A 347 4.96 8.31 27.17
C CYS A 347 6.35 8.34 26.50
N PHE A 348 6.96 9.51 26.32
CA PHE A 348 8.24 9.64 25.60
C PHE A 348 9.41 8.96 26.31
N SER A 349 9.35 8.75 27.63
CA SER A 349 10.36 8.00 28.38
C SER A 349 10.51 6.55 27.89
N ASN A 350 9.44 5.99 27.32
CA ASN A 350 9.35 4.59 26.94
C ASN A 350 9.68 4.33 25.47
N PHE A 351 9.75 5.36 24.62
CA PHE A 351 10.03 5.20 23.20
C PHE A 351 11.52 4.98 22.91
N LEU A 352 11.78 4.15 21.90
CA LEU A 352 13.11 3.76 21.45
C LEU A 352 13.70 4.81 20.50
N SER A 353 15.02 4.80 20.33
CA SER A 353 15.74 5.65 19.36
C SER A 353 15.26 5.43 17.92
N THR A 354 14.81 4.20 17.59
CA THR A 354 14.26 3.84 16.29
C THR A 354 13.01 4.64 15.92
N SER A 355 12.21 5.07 16.90
CA SER A 355 11.02 5.92 16.67
C SER A 355 11.37 7.31 16.12
N PHE A 356 12.62 7.75 16.24
CA PHE A 356 13.09 9.09 15.87
C PHE A 356 14.17 9.09 14.79
N MET A 357 14.63 7.91 14.35
CA MET A 357 15.77 7.79 13.46
C MET A 357 15.57 8.56 12.15
N LYS A 358 16.67 9.00 11.54
CA LYS A 358 16.68 9.73 10.27
C LYS A 358 15.96 11.08 10.30
N ASN A 359 15.87 11.70 11.47
CA ASN A 359 15.59 13.13 11.66
C ASN A 359 16.86 13.80 12.19
N TYR A 360 17.73 14.26 11.29
CA TYR A 360 19.11 14.64 11.64
C TYR A 360 19.24 15.89 12.51
N ALA A 361 18.19 16.73 12.59
CA ALA A 361 18.18 17.95 13.36
C ALA A 361 17.53 17.80 14.76
N LEU A 362 17.10 16.59 15.13
CA LEU A 362 16.62 16.32 16.49
C LEU A 362 17.78 16.27 17.49
N CYS A 363 17.51 16.72 18.71
CA CYS A 363 18.42 16.62 19.83
C CYS A 363 17.67 16.14 21.09
N GLY A 364 18.38 15.60 22.08
CA GLY A 364 17.71 15.08 23.27
C GLY A 364 18.60 14.21 24.16
N PRO A 365 18.00 13.39 25.04
CA PRO A 365 18.74 12.55 25.97
C PRO A 365 19.55 11.46 25.24
N PRO A 366 20.74 11.08 25.74
CA PRO A 366 21.63 10.12 25.06
C PRO A 366 21.00 8.77 24.71
N ARG A 367 20.00 8.31 25.48
CA ARG A 367 19.26 7.06 25.23
C ARG A 367 18.61 7.00 23.84
N LEU A 368 18.29 8.15 23.26
CA LEU A 368 17.62 8.25 21.96
C LEU A 368 18.60 8.28 20.77
N LEU A 369 19.91 8.15 21.03
CA LEU A 369 20.97 8.18 20.00
C LEU A 369 20.93 9.43 19.11
N VAL A 370 20.51 10.56 19.68
CA VAL A 370 20.54 11.89 19.07
C VAL A 370 21.59 12.77 19.75
N PRO A 371 22.12 13.80 19.08
CA PRO A 371 23.01 14.77 19.70
C PRO A 371 22.38 15.43 20.94
N PRO A 372 23.18 15.82 21.95
CA PRO A 372 22.67 16.62 23.07
C PRO A 372 22.22 17.99 22.56
N CYS A 373 21.12 18.50 23.10
CA CYS A 373 20.66 19.85 22.76
C CYS A 373 21.69 20.89 23.24
N LYS A 374 22.05 21.82 22.35
CA LYS A 374 22.90 22.95 22.73
C LYS A 374 22.07 23.88 23.61
N ASN A 375 22.42 23.97 24.88
CA ASN A 375 21.91 25.05 25.72
C ASN A 375 22.38 26.36 25.10
N ASP A 376 21.43 27.24 24.78
CA ASP A 376 21.68 28.55 24.21
C ASP A 376 22.31 29.47 25.28
N ILE A 377 23.56 29.16 25.67
CA ILE A 377 24.38 29.95 26.58
C ILE A 377 25.48 30.59 25.73
N ARG A 378 25.08 31.58 24.92
CA ARG A 378 25.82 32.83 24.67
C ARG A 378 25.13 33.67 23.59
N LYS A 379 24.26 34.59 24.02
CA LYS A 379 24.29 35.94 23.45
C LYS A 379 25.66 36.54 23.76
N ASN A 380 26.62 36.38 22.85
CA ASN A 380 27.85 37.16 22.86
C ASN A 380 28.09 37.74 21.46
N SER A 381 27.68 39.00 21.35
CA SER A 381 28.21 40.16 20.60
C SER A 381 29.52 40.06 19.79
N LYS A 382 29.81 38.95 19.10
CA LYS A 382 30.97 38.83 18.19
C LYS A 382 30.62 38.41 16.76
N MET A 383 29.36 38.58 16.34
CA MET A 383 28.91 38.26 14.98
C MET A 383 28.58 39.47 14.11
N VAL A 384 28.96 40.68 14.54
CA VAL A 384 28.81 41.91 13.71
C VAL A 384 30.09 42.20 12.91
N VAL A 385 31.26 41.73 13.35
CA VAL A 385 32.54 42.03 12.66
C VAL A 385 32.79 41.12 11.44
N LEU A 386 32.15 39.94 11.36
CA LEU A 386 32.38 38.99 10.26
C LEU A 386 31.49 39.26 9.02
N HIS A 387 30.33 39.92 9.20
CA HIS A 387 29.41 40.26 8.10
C HIS A 387 29.86 41.49 7.29
N GLY A 388 30.82 42.28 7.77
CA GLY A 388 31.37 43.42 7.00
C GLY A 388 32.29 43.01 5.86
N ILE A 389 32.89 41.81 5.93
CA ILE A 389 33.93 41.37 4.98
C ILE A 389 33.33 40.51 3.85
N SER A 390 32.18 39.85 4.07
CA SER A 390 31.54 39.00 3.04
C SER A 390 30.79 39.76 1.95
N TYR A 391 30.33 41.00 2.22
CA TYR A 391 29.54 41.78 1.26
C TYR A 391 30.33 42.87 0.51
N GLY A 392 31.56 43.19 0.92
CA GLY A 392 32.40 44.17 0.21
C GLY A 392 33.10 43.61 -1.04
N LEU A 393 33.55 42.35 -0.96
CA LEU A 393 34.28 41.67 -2.05
C LEU A 393 33.42 41.41 -3.31
N PRO A 394 32.15 40.99 -3.21
CA PRO A 394 31.32 40.74 -4.39
C PRO A 394 30.98 42.02 -5.18
N ILE A 395 30.79 43.14 -4.47
CA ILE A 395 30.41 44.41 -5.08
C ILE A 395 31.58 44.98 -5.91
N ILE A 396 32.81 44.87 -5.39
CA ILE A 396 34.01 45.30 -6.10
C ILE A 396 34.25 44.42 -7.34
N CYS A 397 34.03 43.11 -7.25
CA CYS A 397 34.13 42.20 -8.39
C CYS A 397 33.08 42.50 -9.47
N ILE A 398 31.84 42.81 -9.09
CA ILE A 398 30.77 43.15 -10.05
C ILE A 398 31.09 44.47 -10.78
N VAL A 399 31.59 45.49 -10.07
CA VAL A 399 31.98 46.77 -10.68
C VAL A 399 33.15 46.60 -11.65
N MET A 400 34.13 45.76 -11.31
CA MET A 400 35.26 45.46 -12.21
C MET A 400 34.84 44.70 -13.47
N VAL A 401 33.91 43.73 -13.36
CA VAL A 401 33.36 43.00 -14.50
C VAL A 401 32.57 43.92 -15.43
N LEU A 402 31.77 44.84 -14.88
CA LEU A 402 31.01 45.81 -15.67
C LEU A 402 31.94 46.79 -16.41
N LEU A 403 33.03 47.23 -15.79
CA LEU A 403 34.06 48.06 -16.44
C LEU A 403 34.73 47.34 -17.61
N VAL A 404 35.07 46.05 -17.44
CA VAL A 404 35.66 45.23 -18.51
C VAL A 404 34.68 45.02 -19.67
N LEU A 405 33.40 44.77 -19.38
CA LEU A 405 32.35 44.61 -20.39
C LEU A 405 32.13 45.90 -21.20
N VAL A 406 32.16 47.08 -20.55
CA VAL A 406 32.06 48.38 -21.25
C VAL A 406 33.26 48.60 -22.16
N ILE A 407 34.47 48.23 -21.73
CA ILE A 407 35.68 48.30 -22.57
C ILE A 407 35.57 47.32 -23.75
N MET A 408 35.07 46.11 -23.53
CA MET A 408 34.85 45.12 -24.60
C MET A 408 33.78 45.58 -25.60
N CYS A 409 32.66 46.14 -25.15
CA CYS A 409 31.62 46.69 -26.04
C CYS A 409 32.12 47.88 -26.86
N ARG A 410 32.97 48.75 -26.28
CA ARG A 410 33.63 49.84 -27.03
C ARG A 410 34.63 49.33 -28.07
N ARG A 411 35.33 48.22 -27.79
CA ARG A 411 36.23 47.58 -28.77
C ARG A 411 35.46 46.80 -29.84
N TYR A 412 34.27 46.30 -29.51
CA TYR A 412 33.40 45.56 -30.42
C TYR A 412 32.69 46.47 -31.44
N GLN A 413 32.30 47.69 -31.05
CA GLN A 413 31.70 48.67 -31.98
C GLN A 413 32.65 49.19 -33.08
N ILE A 414 33.97 49.01 -32.96
CA ILE A 414 34.96 49.50 -33.92
C ILE A 414 35.32 48.44 -35.00
N ARG A 415 34.85 47.19 -34.86
CA ARG A 415 35.12 46.13 -35.84
C ARG A 415 33.83 45.42 -36.25
N SER A 416 33.09 46.04 -37.15
CA SER A 416 32.00 45.39 -37.88
C SER A 416 32.26 45.43 -39.39
N THR A 417 32.71 44.33 -39.98
CA THR A 417 32.40 43.97 -41.38
C THR A 417 32.49 42.46 -41.60
N THR A 418 31.32 41.89 -41.92
CA THR A 418 31.03 40.70 -42.75
C THR A 418 31.52 39.29 -42.35
N LEU A 419 30.52 38.42 -42.16
CA LEU A 419 30.55 36.95 -41.97
C LEU A 419 31.12 36.20 -43.19
N PRO A 420 31.65 34.98 -42.97
CA PRO A 420 30.86 33.83 -43.41
C PRO A 420 30.62 32.82 -42.27
N ILE A 421 29.47 32.17 -42.35
CA ILE A 421 28.93 31.21 -41.39
C ILE A 421 29.74 29.90 -41.47
N THR A 422 30.39 29.54 -40.38
CA THR A 422 30.69 28.15 -40.03
C THR A 422 30.16 27.92 -38.63
N ASP A 423 29.27 26.94 -38.53
CA ASP A 423 28.57 26.56 -37.31
C ASP A 423 29.56 25.84 -36.40
N ASP A 424 29.89 26.45 -35.26
CA ASP A 424 30.66 25.79 -34.21
C ASP A 424 30.00 26.12 -32.86
N SER A 425 28.92 25.38 -32.58
CA SER A 425 28.29 25.39 -31.27
C SER A 425 29.23 24.71 -30.27
N LEU A 426 29.73 25.47 -29.31
CA LEU A 426 30.30 24.94 -28.08
C LEU A 426 29.25 24.08 -27.36
N CYS A 427 29.39 22.75 -27.47
CA CYS A 427 28.55 21.77 -26.80
C CYS A 427 28.57 21.97 -25.27
N LEU A 428 27.42 22.36 -24.71
CA LEU A 428 27.05 21.93 -23.36
C LEU A 428 27.01 20.40 -23.39
N GLY A 429 27.91 19.74 -22.67
CA GLY A 429 28.02 18.28 -22.65
C GLY A 429 26.69 17.60 -22.31
N THR A 430 26.05 17.05 -23.33
CA THR A 430 24.91 16.16 -23.18
C THR A 430 25.42 14.87 -22.55
N TRP A 431 24.97 14.56 -21.34
CA TRP A 431 25.23 13.28 -20.71
C TRP A 431 24.75 12.17 -21.66
N ARG A 432 25.68 11.31 -22.13
CA ARG A 432 25.36 10.22 -23.05
C ARG A 432 24.32 9.29 -22.40
N ARG A 433 23.12 9.22 -22.98
CA ARG A 433 22.08 8.28 -22.58
C ARG A 433 22.32 6.93 -23.26
N ILE A 434 22.64 5.91 -22.47
CA ILE A 434 22.84 4.54 -22.94
C ILE A 434 21.55 3.75 -22.67
N SER A 435 21.00 3.12 -23.71
CA SER A 435 19.76 2.35 -23.62
C SER A 435 19.99 0.92 -23.12
N HIS A 436 18.96 0.29 -22.55
CA HIS A 436 19.01 -1.12 -22.15
C HIS A 436 19.40 -2.05 -23.32
N ALA A 437 18.90 -1.79 -24.53
CA ALA A 437 19.23 -2.56 -25.73
C ALA A 437 20.71 -2.42 -26.15
N GLU A 438 21.33 -1.28 -25.86
CA GLU A 438 22.78 -1.09 -26.08
C GLU A 438 23.59 -1.85 -25.05
N LEU A 439 23.20 -1.83 -23.77
CA LEU A 439 23.86 -2.63 -22.72
C LEU A 439 23.75 -4.14 -22.96
N LEU A 440 22.59 -4.60 -23.42
CA LEU A 440 22.37 -6.01 -23.75
C LEU A 440 23.31 -6.48 -24.87
N ARG A 441 23.49 -5.67 -25.93
CA ARG A 441 24.44 -5.97 -27.00
C ARG A 441 25.89 -5.88 -26.53
N ALA A 442 26.21 -4.86 -25.72
CA ALA A 442 27.56 -4.62 -25.22
C ALA A 442 28.07 -5.75 -24.30
N THR A 443 27.18 -6.48 -23.65
CA THR A 443 27.48 -7.55 -22.68
C THR A 443 27.20 -8.96 -23.22
N SER A 444 26.86 -9.09 -24.51
CA SER A 444 26.39 -10.36 -25.09
C SER A 444 25.24 -10.98 -24.30
N GLY A 445 24.23 -10.20 -23.94
CA GLY A 445 23.05 -10.70 -23.23
C GLY A 445 23.22 -10.88 -21.71
N PHE A 446 24.23 -10.25 -21.10
CA PHE A 446 24.60 -10.47 -19.70
C PHE A 446 25.00 -11.93 -19.39
N GLU A 447 25.70 -12.58 -20.33
CA GLU A 447 26.20 -13.94 -20.15
C GLU A 447 27.30 -14.04 -19.08
N GLU A 448 27.41 -15.23 -18.46
CA GLU A 448 28.30 -15.50 -17.32
C GLU A 448 29.78 -15.28 -17.64
N HIS A 449 30.21 -15.52 -18.88
CA HIS A 449 31.60 -15.32 -19.31
C HIS A 449 32.06 -13.85 -19.28
N ASN A 450 31.12 -12.90 -19.25
CA ASN A 450 31.38 -11.47 -19.10
C ASN A 450 31.22 -11.00 -17.65
N MET A 451 30.89 -11.87 -16.69
CA MET A 451 30.70 -11.49 -15.29
C MET A 451 32.05 -11.19 -14.62
N LEU A 452 32.16 -10.00 -14.04
CA LEU A 452 33.33 -9.54 -13.29
C LEU A 452 33.21 -9.81 -11.77
N GLY A 453 31.97 -9.92 -11.27
CA GLY A 453 31.70 -10.24 -9.86
C GLY A 453 30.22 -10.14 -9.49
N SER A 454 29.88 -10.63 -8.30
CA SER A 454 28.52 -10.59 -7.74
C SER A 454 28.53 -10.02 -6.33
N GLY A 455 27.43 -9.38 -5.94
CA GLY A 455 27.22 -8.84 -4.59
C GLY A 455 25.79 -9.02 -4.13
N SER A 456 25.47 -8.57 -2.91
CA SER A 456 24.16 -8.81 -2.27
C SER A 456 22.96 -8.25 -3.04
N PHE A 457 23.16 -7.23 -3.89
CA PHE A 457 22.09 -6.53 -4.60
C PHE A 457 22.21 -6.58 -6.13
N GLY A 458 23.16 -7.35 -6.68
CA GLY A 458 23.34 -7.40 -8.13
C GLY A 458 24.65 -8.00 -8.61
N TYR A 459 24.88 -7.88 -9.91
CA TYR A 459 26.01 -8.46 -10.63
C TYR A 459 26.74 -7.39 -11.43
N VAL A 460 28.03 -7.57 -11.66
CA VAL A 460 28.85 -6.65 -12.47
C VAL A 460 29.35 -7.39 -13.71
N TYR A 461 29.14 -6.82 -14.88
CA TYR A 461 29.54 -7.39 -16.17
C TYR A 461 30.55 -6.48 -16.89
N LYS A 462 31.46 -7.07 -17.66
CA LYS A 462 32.27 -6.37 -18.65
C LYS A 462 31.44 -6.17 -19.91
N GLY A 463 31.45 -4.97 -20.47
CA GLY A 463 30.82 -4.69 -21.76
C GLY A 463 31.68 -3.82 -22.65
N ARG A 464 31.44 -3.89 -23.96
CA ARG A 464 32.03 -2.99 -24.96
C ARG A 464 30.93 -2.24 -25.69
N LEU A 465 30.87 -0.92 -25.50
CA LEU A 465 29.86 -0.06 -26.12
C LEU A 465 30.09 0.08 -27.63
N SER A 466 29.08 0.63 -28.32
CA SER A 466 29.05 0.79 -29.78
C SER A 466 30.19 1.64 -30.36
N ASP A 467 30.75 2.53 -29.56
CA ASP A 467 31.91 3.39 -29.87
C ASP A 467 33.26 2.75 -29.48
N GLY A 468 33.27 1.49 -29.02
CA GLY A 468 34.46 0.74 -28.67
C GLY A 468 34.94 0.90 -27.23
N MET A 469 34.28 1.74 -26.43
CA MET A 469 34.61 1.97 -25.01
C MET A 469 34.35 0.70 -24.17
N GLU A 470 35.34 0.26 -23.40
CA GLU A 470 35.16 -0.81 -22.41
C GLU A 470 34.60 -0.25 -21.10
N VAL A 471 33.54 -0.88 -20.60
CA VAL A 471 32.80 -0.43 -19.41
C VAL A 471 32.53 -1.59 -18.46
N ALA A 472 32.41 -1.27 -17.17
CA ALA A 472 31.85 -2.17 -16.17
C ALA A 472 30.39 -1.79 -15.91
N ILE A 473 29.48 -2.76 -16.03
CA ILE A 473 28.04 -2.54 -15.92
C ILE A 473 27.53 -3.29 -14.70
N LYS A 474 27.15 -2.57 -13.65
CA LYS A 474 26.54 -3.14 -12.45
C LYS A 474 25.02 -3.19 -12.63
N VAL A 475 24.46 -4.38 -12.75
CA VAL A 475 23.02 -4.64 -12.90
C VAL A 475 22.45 -5.04 -11.55
N PHE A 476 21.37 -4.37 -11.14
CA PHE A 476 20.71 -4.61 -9.86
C PHE A 476 19.63 -5.68 -9.99
N ASN A 477 19.58 -6.61 -9.04
CA ASN A 477 18.55 -7.65 -9.01
C ASN A 477 17.29 -7.11 -8.32
N LEU A 478 16.33 -6.64 -9.11
CA LEU A 478 15.10 -6.01 -8.62
C LEU A 478 14.11 -6.97 -7.94
N GLN A 479 14.37 -8.28 -7.98
CA GLN A 479 13.61 -9.28 -7.21
C GLN A 479 14.06 -9.34 -5.73
N ILE A 480 15.18 -8.69 -5.38
CA ILE A 480 15.69 -8.63 -4.01
C ILE A 480 15.10 -7.40 -3.31
N GLU A 481 14.44 -7.63 -2.17
CA GLU A 481 13.87 -6.57 -1.33
C GLU A 481 14.98 -5.59 -0.90
N GLY A 482 14.80 -4.30 -1.21
CA GLY A 482 15.80 -3.26 -0.94
C GLY A 482 16.78 -2.96 -2.09
N ALA A 483 16.79 -3.72 -3.19
CA ALA A 483 17.66 -3.44 -4.34
C ALA A 483 17.38 -2.08 -5.01
N PHE A 484 16.11 -1.65 -5.06
CA PHE A 484 15.72 -0.30 -5.50
C PHE A 484 16.38 0.79 -4.65
N ARG A 485 16.29 0.63 -3.32
CA ARG A 485 16.88 1.54 -2.35
C ARG A 485 18.41 1.54 -2.44
N SER A 486 19.03 0.38 -2.68
CA SER A 486 20.48 0.27 -2.90
C SER A 486 20.92 1.00 -4.16
N PHE A 487 20.16 0.90 -5.26
CA PHE A 487 20.45 1.63 -6.51
C PHE A 487 20.38 3.15 -6.30
N ASP A 488 19.33 3.65 -5.64
CA ASP A 488 19.17 5.09 -5.42
C ASP A 488 20.26 5.63 -4.46
N ILE A 489 20.59 4.90 -3.40
CA ILE A 489 21.69 5.24 -2.48
C ILE A 489 23.03 5.24 -3.19
N GLU A 490 23.32 4.24 -4.03
CA GLU A 490 24.59 4.19 -4.77
C GLU A 490 24.68 5.31 -5.81
N CYS A 491 23.59 5.64 -6.51
CA CYS A 491 23.54 6.80 -7.39
C CYS A 491 23.81 8.10 -6.62
N GLU A 492 23.15 8.29 -5.47
CA GLU A 492 23.28 9.49 -4.64
C GLU A 492 24.69 9.61 -4.04
N ALA A 493 25.26 8.52 -3.52
CA ALA A 493 26.62 8.50 -3.00
C ALA A 493 27.64 8.84 -4.09
N MET A 494 27.50 8.26 -5.28
CA MET A 494 28.45 8.47 -6.37
C MET A 494 28.29 9.85 -7.05
N CYS A 495 27.11 10.46 -7.02
CA CYS A 495 26.91 11.85 -7.47
C CYS A 495 27.56 12.87 -6.52
N ASN A 496 27.68 12.53 -5.23
CA ASN A 496 28.17 13.45 -4.20
C ASN A 496 29.65 13.26 -3.85
N ILE A 497 30.30 12.19 -4.33
CA ILE A 497 31.71 11.90 -4.07
C ILE A 497 32.53 12.12 -5.35
N VAL A 498 33.31 13.20 -5.38
CA VAL A 498 34.29 13.47 -6.45
C VAL A 498 35.69 13.25 -5.89
N HIS A 499 36.31 12.12 -6.25
CA HIS A 499 37.68 11.81 -5.83
C HIS A 499 38.46 11.15 -6.97
N ARG A 500 39.72 11.59 -7.16
CA ARG A 500 40.60 11.13 -8.26
C ARG A 500 40.92 9.63 -8.29
N ASN A 501 40.73 8.94 -7.16
CA ASN A 501 41.02 7.51 -7.02
C ASN A 501 39.76 6.63 -6.94
N LEU A 502 38.58 7.18 -7.24
CA LEU A 502 37.36 6.38 -7.35
C LEU A 502 37.02 6.13 -8.82
N VAL A 503 36.45 4.95 -9.08
CA VAL A 503 35.97 4.60 -10.41
C VAL A 503 34.90 5.59 -10.85
N LYS A 504 35.06 6.13 -12.06
CA LYS A 504 34.17 7.15 -12.59
C LYS A 504 32.86 6.52 -13.05
N VAL A 505 31.74 7.15 -12.68
CA VAL A 505 30.43 6.84 -13.26
C VAL A 505 30.30 7.53 -14.61
N ILE A 506 30.05 6.76 -15.65
CA ILE A 506 29.81 7.26 -16.99
C ILE A 506 28.35 7.71 -17.12
N THR A 507 27.41 6.82 -16.74
CA THR A 507 25.96 7.08 -16.81
C THR A 507 25.18 6.02 -16.02
N CYS A 508 23.85 6.17 -15.94
CA CYS A 508 22.95 5.15 -15.42
C CYS A 508 21.87 4.81 -16.45
N CYS A 509 21.38 3.56 -16.41
CA CYS A 509 20.25 3.11 -17.21
C CYS A 509 19.15 2.65 -16.25
N SER A 510 17.99 3.29 -16.29
CA SER A 510 16.87 2.98 -15.39
C SER A 510 15.56 2.89 -16.17
N ASN A 511 14.90 1.75 -16.07
CA ASN A 511 13.54 1.47 -16.52
C ASN A 511 12.77 0.78 -15.36
N VAL A 512 11.45 0.56 -15.52
CA VAL A 512 10.58 -0.04 -14.50
C VAL A 512 11.12 -1.38 -14.01
N ASP A 513 11.62 -2.22 -14.94
CA ASP A 513 12.08 -3.59 -14.65
C ASP A 513 13.60 -3.77 -14.78
N PHE A 514 14.37 -2.69 -15.00
CA PHE A 514 15.81 -2.78 -15.20
C PHE A 514 16.55 -1.56 -14.67
N LYS A 515 17.56 -1.78 -13.82
CA LYS A 515 18.42 -0.72 -13.29
C LYS A 515 19.88 -1.14 -13.39
N ALA A 516 20.70 -0.28 -13.97
CA ALA A 516 22.14 -0.50 -14.08
C ALA A 516 22.96 0.80 -13.95
N LEU A 517 24.16 0.66 -13.40
CA LEU A 517 25.19 1.69 -13.36
C LEU A 517 26.30 1.33 -14.36
N VAL A 518 26.71 2.32 -15.17
CA VAL A 518 27.79 2.16 -16.15
C VAL A 518 29.01 2.92 -15.65
N LEU A 519 30.11 2.19 -15.46
CA LEU A 519 31.35 2.63 -14.82
C LEU A 519 32.53 2.44 -15.78
N ASP A 520 33.59 3.22 -15.58
CA ASP A 520 34.86 2.96 -16.25
C ASP A 520 35.38 1.55 -15.91
N PHE A 521 35.79 0.79 -16.93
CA PHE A 521 36.37 -0.53 -16.73
C PHE A 521 37.81 -0.43 -16.22
N MET A 522 38.11 -1.12 -15.11
CA MET A 522 39.45 -1.19 -14.55
C MET A 522 40.20 -2.41 -15.09
N SER A 523 41.09 -2.20 -16.06
CA SER A 523 41.83 -3.28 -16.74
C SER A 523 42.85 -4.02 -15.87
N ASN A 524 43.32 -3.40 -14.79
CA ASN A 524 44.36 -3.95 -13.90
C ASN A 524 43.83 -4.91 -12.80
N GLY A 525 42.57 -5.34 -12.89
CA GLY A 525 41.96 -6.26 -11.93
C GLY A 525 41.34 -5.58 -10.71
N ASN A 526 40.91 -6.38 -9.73
CA ASN A 526 40.22 -5.91 -8.53
C ASN A 526 41.11 -6.05 -7.28
N LEU A 527 40.74 -5.32 -6.22
CA LEU A 527 41.50 -5.29 -4.95
C LEU A 527 41.62 -6.69 -4.33
N GLU A 528 40.61 -7.54 -4.47
CA GLU A 528 40.62 -8.93 -3.97
C GLU A 528 41.74 -9.75 -4.64
N LYS A 529 41.86 -9.67 -5.97
CA LYS A 529 42.95 -10.32 -6.72
C LYS A 529 44.32 -9.76 -6.35
N TRP A 530 44.42 -8.48 -5.98
CA TRP A 530 45.67 -7.85 -5.57
C TRP A 530 46.06 -8.20 -4.12
N LEU A 531 45.08 -8.33 -3.23
CA LEU A 531 45.28 -8.75 -1.83
C LEU A 531 45.56 -10.24 -1.70
N HIS A 532 45.10 -11.06 -2.65
CA HIS A 532 45.23 -12.51 -2.64
C HIS A 532 46.07 -13.08 -3.79
N SER A 533 46.74 -12.23 -4.58
CA SER A 533 47.79 -12.67 -5.49
C SER A 533 49.01 -13.07 -4.66
N ASN A 534 49.32 -14.36 -4.62
CA ASN A 534 50.60 -14.85 -4.14
C ASN A 534 51.72 -14.40 -5.09
N SER A 535 52.24 -13.19 -4.89
CA SER A 535 53.51 -12.75 -5.46
C SER A 535 54.18 -11.74 -4.51
N CYS A 536 55.30 -12.16 -3.91
CA CYS A 536 56.39 -11.24 -3.57
C CYS A 536 56.98 -10.62 -4.83
#